data_AF-A0A932BZH6-F1
#
_entry.id   AF-A0A932BZH6-F1
#
_cell.length_a   1.000
_cell.length_b   1.000
_cell.length_c   1.000
_cell.angle_alpha   90.00
_cell.angle_beta   90.00
_cell.angle_gamma   90.00
#
_symmetry.space_group_name_H-M   'P 1'
#
loop_
_entity.id
_entity.type
_entity.pdbx_description
1 polymer ?
#
loop_
_entity_poly.entity_id
_entity_poly.type
_entity_poly.pdbx_seq_one_letter_code
_entity_poly.pdbx_strand_id
1 'polypeptide(L)'
;MKALLGILMLSAAFAVGTYTVGWWAVPVLGAAWGLAATPDRRPARVAGLSAALGWCALFALTASYGSAMEVATAVGTIMKAGTAGFLALMLLFPLALAASAAGVTSALRGAST
;
A
#
# COMPACT_ATOMS: atom_id res chain seq x y z
N MET A 1 -20.79 3.91 5.03
CA MET A 1 -20.06 5.19 4.84
C MET A 1 -18.81 5.32 5.70
N LYS A 2 -18.88 5.18 7.05
CA LYS A 2 -17.71 5.34 7.95
C LYS A 2 -16.51 4.46 7.59
N ALA A 3 -16.74 3.20 7.22
CA ALA A 3 -15.66 2.28 6.84
C ALA A 3 -14.96 2.68 5.52
N LEU A 4 -15.73 3.10 4.51
CA LEU A 4 -15.20 3.57 3.23
C LEU A 4 -14.35 4.82 3.43
N LEU A 5 -14.82 5.78 4.24
CA LEU A 5 -14.07 6.99 4.57
C LEU A 5 -12.74 6.64 5.26
N GLY A 6 -12.75 5.67 6.18
CA GLY A 6 -11.53 5.18 6.82
C GLY A 6 -10.52 4.57 5.84
N ILE A 7 -11.00 3.76 4.88
CA ILE A 7 -10.15 3.19 3.82
C ILE A 7 -9.57 4.30 2.94
N LEU A 8 -10.38 5.29 2.55
CA LEU A 8 -9.93 6.41 1.72
C LEU A 8 -8.90 7.26 2.46
N MET A 9 -9.11 7.58 3.74
CA MET A 9 -8.14 8.31 4.54
C MET A 9 -6.85 7.53 4.74
N LEU A 10 -6.92 6.22 4.99
CA LEU A 10 -5.74 5.37 5.13
C LEU A 10 -4.98 5.26 3.81
N SER A 11 -5.69 5.13 2.69
CA SER A 11 -5.10 5.13 1.35
C SER A 11 -4.41 6.46 1.03
N ALA A 12 -5.04 7.58 1.39
CA ALA A 12 -4.45 8.91 1.27
C ALA A 12 -3.21 9.06 2.15
N ALA A 13 -3.23 8.55 3.38
CA ALA A 13 -2.06 8.55 4.27
C ALA A 13 -0.91 7.73 3.66
N PHE A 14 -1.18 6.56 3.08
CA PHE A 14 -0.17 5.78 2.36
C PHE A 14 0.39 6.54 1.15
N ALA A 15 -0.47 7.16 0.33
CA ALA A 15 -0.03 7.92 -0.83
C ALA A 15 0.84 9.12 -0.44
N VAL A 16 0.36 9.96 0.48
CA VAL A 16 1.08 11.16 0.96
C VAL A 16 2.34 10.78 1.72
N GLY A 17 2.29 9.77 2.58
CA GLY A 17 3.44 9.28 3.31
C GLY A 17 4.50 8.72 2.38
N THR A 18 4.11 7.94 1.37
CA THR A 18 5.04 7.42 0.37
C THR A 18 5.68 8.54 -0.44
N TYR A 19 4.91 9.58 -0.80
CA TYR A 19 5.43 10.72 -1.55
C TYR A 19 6.43 11.55 -0.74
N THR A 20 6.21 11.74 0.57
CA THR A 20 7.01 12.64 1.42
C THR A 20 8.18 11.95 2.13
N VAL A 21 7.99 10.73 2.62
CA VAL A 21 8.99 9.97 3.42
C VAL A 21 9.58 8.80 2.60
N GLY A 22 9.08 8.57 1.40
CA GLY A 22 9.47 7.45 0.56
C GLY A 22 8.83 6.13 0.99
N TRP A 23 9.39 5.03 0.50
CA TRP A 23 8.85 3.68 0.66
C TRP A 23 8.73 3.19 2.12
N TRP A 24 9.50 3.76 3.06
CA TRP A 24 9.40 3.45 4.50
C TRP A 24 8.07 3.83 5.14
N ALA A 25 7.31 4.74 4.52
CA ALA A 25 5.98 5.09 5.02
C ALA A 25 5.03 3.88 5.06
N VAL A 26 5.17 2.94 4.11
CA VAL A 26 4.28 1.78 3.99
C VAL A 26 4.35 0.84 5.22
N PRO A 27 5.52 0.34 5.65
CA PRO A 27 5.58 -0.50 6.84
C PRO A 27 5.23 0.28 8.12
N VAL A 28 5.62 1.56 8.23
CA VAL A 28 5.33 2.39 9.42
C VAL A 28 3.83 2.63 9.59
N LEU A 29 3.14 3.04 8.51
CA LEU A 29 1.69 3.26 8.55
C LEU A 29 0.92 1.94 8.70
N GLY A 30 1.39 0.86 8.08
CA GLY A 30 0.84 -0.49 8.29
C GLY A 30 0.94 -0.92 9.76
N ALA A 31 2.12 -0.77 10.37
CA ALA A 31 2.36 -1.04 11.79
C ALA A 31 1.48 -0.18 12.71
N ALA A 32 1.43 1.14 12.47
CA ALA A 32 0.60 2.05 13.24
C ALA A 32 -0.89 1.68 13.15
N TRP A 33 -1.37 1.30 11.96
CA TRP A 33 -2.74 0.82 11.78
C TRP A 33 -2.99 -0.49 12.51
N GLY A 34 -2.06 -1.45 12.46
CA GLY A 34 -2.19 -2.72 13.18
C GLY A 34 -2.28 -2.55 14.69
N LEU A 35 -1.60 -1.55 15.26
CA LEU A 35 -1.71 -1.17 16.67
C LEU A 35 -3.02 -0.44 17.00
N ALA A 36 -3.52 0.42 16.11
CA ALA A 36 -4.70 1.26 16.37
C ALA A 36 -6.05 0.60 16.04
N ALA A 37 -6.09 -0.34 15.09
CA ALA A 37 -7.34 -0.88 14.54
C ALA A 37 -7.98 -1.93 15.45
N THR A 38 -9.30 -1.92 15.62
CA THR A 38 -10.00 -2.91 16.45
C THR A 38 -9.81 -4.36 15.97
N PRO A 39 -9.76 -5.36 16.89
CA PRO A 39 -9.51 -6.77 16.56
C PRO A 39 -10.44 -7.35 15.48
N ASP A 40 -11.72 -6.96 15.46
CA ASP A 40 -12.72 -7.51 14.54
C ASP A 40 -12.53 -7.11 13.06
N ARG A 41 -11.65 -6.14 12.76
CA ARG A 41 -11.60 -5.49 11.44
C ARG A 41 -10.56 -6.04 10.46
N ARG A 42 -9.96 -7.21 10.72
CA ARG A 42 -8.92 -7.82 9.86
C ARG A 42 -7.86 -6.79 9.41
N PRO A 43 -7.11 -6.18 10.35
CA PRO A 43 -6.29 -4.99 10.11
C PRO A 43 -5.28 -5.16 8.96
N ALA A 44 -4.69 -6.35 8.81
CA ALA A 44 -3.78 -6.68 7.72
C ALA A 44 -4.41 -6.48 6.33
N ARG A 45 -5.64 -6.96 6.12
CA ARG A 45 -6.30 -6.86 4.82
C ARG A 45 -6.65 -5.43 4.48
N VAL A 46 -7.12 -4.66 5.47
CA VAL A 46 -7.48 -3.24 5.29
C VAL A 46 -6.24 -2.40 4.99
N ALA A 47 -5.15 -2.60 5.72
CA ALA A 47 -3.88 -1.90 5.48
C ALA A 47 -3.33 -2.22 4.08
N GLY A 48 -3.27 -3.51 3.72
CA GLY A 48 -2.76 -3.94 2.42
C GLY A 48 -3.55 -3.38 1.23
N LEU A 49 -4.88 -3.47 1.27
CA LEU A 49 -5.73 -2.91 0.22
C LEU A 49 -5.63 -1.38 0.15
N SER A 50 -5.55 -0.71 1.29
CA SER A 50 -5.41 0.76 1.32
C SER A 50 -4.05 1.22 0.78
N ALA A 51 -2.98 0.48 1.09
CA ALA A 51 -1.65 0.74 0.54
C ALA A 51 -1.62 0.56 -0.98
N ALA A 52 -2.21 -0.53 -1.49
CA ALA A 52 -2.35 -0.76 -2.93
C ALA A 52 -3.15 0.35 -3.62
N LEU A 53 -4.28 0.78 -3.02
CA LEU A 53 -5.08 1.88 -3.56
C LEU A 53 -4.32 3.21 -3.56
N GLY A 54 -3.58 3.51 -2.50
CA GLY A 54 -2.73 4.70 -2.42
C GLY A 54 -1.65 4.70 -3.51
N TRP A 55 -1.01 3.56 -3.74
CA TRP A 55 -0.01 3.40 -4.81
C TRP A 55 -0.64 3.44 -6.21
N CYS A 56 -1.82 2.86 -6.42
CA CYS A 56 -2.58 3.04 -7.65
C CYS A 56 -2.83 4.51 -7.96
N ALA A 57 -3.21 5.30 -6.96
CA ALA A 57 -3.42 6.74 -7.13
C ALA A 57 -2.12 7.47 -7.47
N LEU A 58 -1.00 7.14 -6.83
CA LEU A 58 0.32 7.68 -7.18
C LEU A 58 0.73 7.31 -8.61
N PHE A 59 0.49 6.09 -9.06
CA PHE A 59 0.76 5.68 -10.43
C PHE A 59 -0.14 6.41 -11.44
N ALA A 60 -1.42 6.60 -11.14
CA ALA A 60 -2.32 7.37 -12.00
C ALA A 60 -1.86 8.84 -12.13
N LEU A 61 -1.42 9.45 -11.02
CA LEU A 61 -0.87 10.80 -11.02
C LEU A 61 0.44 10.87 -11.82
N THR A 62 1.37 9.95 -11.61
CA THR A 62 2.68 9.95 -12.29
C THR A 62 2.58 9.55 -13.77
N ALA A 63 1.63 8.70 -14.14
CA ALA A 63 1.33 8.40 -15.54
C ALA A 63 0.88 9.65 -16.32
N SER A 64 0.25 10.60 -15.65
CA SER A 64 -0.15 11.88 -16.25
C SER A 64 1.05 12.77 -16.63
N TYR A 65 2.24 12.50 -16.07
CA TYR A 65 3.49 13.18 -16.40
C TYR A 65 4.39 12.37 -17.35
N GLY A 66 3.89 11.26 -17.93
CA GLY A 66 4.55 10.47 -18.99
C GLY A 66 5.66 9.52 -18.54
N SER A 67 6.47 9.88 -17.54
CA SER A 67 7.69 9.15 -17.18
C SER A 67 7.47 7.74 -16.61
N ALA A 68 6.38 7.51 -15.89
CA ALA A 68 6.13 6.22 -15.23
C ALA A 68 5.79 5.09 -16.22
N MET A 69 5.09 5.42 -17.31
CA MET A 69 4.63 4.41 -18.27
C MET A 69 5.76 3.94 -19.20
N GLU A 70 6.70 4.84 -19.52
CA GLU A 70 7.92 4.50 -20.25
C GLU A 70 8.79 3.53 -19.46
N VAL A 71 9.00 3.81 -18.17
CA VAL A 71 9.74 2.90 -17.27
C VAL A 71 9.04 1.56 -17.15
N ALA A 72 7.72 1.56 -16.93
CA ALA A 72 6.95 0.32 -16.81
C ALA A 72 7.01 -0.53 -18.09
N THR A 73 7.01 0.10 -19.26
CA THR A 73 7.14 -0.58 -20.56
C THR A 73 8.54 -1.13 -20.78
N ALA A 74 9.58 -0.33 -20.51
CA ALA A 74 10.96 -0.75 -20.66
C ALA A 74 11.30 -1.92 -19.72
N VAL A 75 11.00 -1.78 -18.44
CA VAL A 75 11.26 -2.82 -17.43
C VAL A 75 10.38 -4.05 -17.64
N GLY A 76 9.10 -3.85 -17.96
CA GLY A 76 8.16 -4.94 -18.24
C GLY A 76 8.59 -5.81 -19.43
N THR A 77 9.19 -5.20 -20.45
CA THR A 77 9.75 -5.93 -21.61
C THR A 77 10.98 -6.74 -21.21
N ILE A 78 11.90 -6.16 -20.43
CA ILE A 78 13.09 -6.87 -19.92
C ILE A 78 12.70 -8.08 -19.07
N MET A 79 11.70 -7.92 -18.21
CA MET A 79 11.22 -8.99 -17.33
C MET A 79 10.32 -10.03 -18.03
N LYS A 80 10.01 -9.87 -19.33
CA LYS A 80 9.04 -10.69 -20.07
C LYS A 80 7.65 -10.75 -19.41
N ALA A 81 7.33 -9.78 -18.56
CA ALA A 81 6.06 -9.70 -17.83
C ALA A 81 5.07 -8.71 -18.47
N GLY A 82 5.56 -7.88 -19.40
CA GLY A 82 4.81 -6.76 -19.98
C GLY A 82 4.55 -5.65 -18.96
N THR A 83 3.99 -4.53 -19.44
CA THR A 83 3.69 -3.35 -18.62
C THR A 83 2.70 -3.68 -17.49
N ALA A 84 1.66 -4.47 -17.79
CA ALA A 84 0.66 -4.87 -16.82
C ALA A 84 1.23 -5.74 -15.69
N GLY A 85 2.12 -6.70 -16.02
CA GLY A 85 2.77 -7.54 -15.02
C GLY A 85 3.67 -6.75 -14.08
N PHE A 86 4.43 -5.79 -14.62
CA PHE A 86 5.25 -4.89 -13.80
C PHE A 86 4.40 -4.03 -12.86
N LEU A 87 3.31 -3.42 -13.34
CA LEU A 87 2.40 -2.63 -12.50
C LEU A 87 1.75 -3.49 -11.41
N ALA A 88 1.31 -4.71 -11.73
CA ALA A 88 0.75 -5.63 -10.75
C ALA A 88 1.76 -5.96 -9.65
N LEU A 89 3.01 -6.25 -10.00
CA LEU A 89 4.08 -6.50 -9.02
C LEU A 89 4.34 -5.27 -8.13
N MET A 90 4.38 -4.08 -8.72
CA MET A 90 4.56 -2.83 -7.99
C MET A 90 3.41 -2.52 -7.03
N LEU A 91 2.21 -3.03 -7.27
CA LEU A 91 1.07 -2.91 -6.36
C LEU A 91 1.01 -4.03 -5.31
N LEU A 92 1.47 -5.23 -5.66
CA LEU A 92 1.56 -6.36 -4.74
C LEU A 92 2.56 -6.10 -3.62
N PHE A 93 3.67 -5.40 -3.92
CA PHE A 93 4.68 -5.06 -2.93
C PHE A 93 4.14 -4.23 -1.74
N PRO A 94 3.57 -3.02 -1.93
CA PRO A 94 3.03 -2.22 -0.84
C PRO A 94 1.85 -2.90 -0.14
N LEU A 95 1.05 -3.68 -0.89
CA LEU A 95 -0.02 -4.49 -0.33
C LEU A 95 0.52 -5.49 0.69
N ALA A 96 1.49 -6.31 0.29
CA ALA A 96 2.09 -7.32 1.14
C ALA A 96 2.82 -6.69 2.32
N LEU A 97 3.57 -5.61 2.09
CA LEU A 97 4.35 -4.94 3.12
C LEU A 97 3.46 -4.33 4.21
N ALA A 98 2.41 -3.60 3.82
CA ALA A 98 1.45 -3.02 4.78
C ALA A 98 0.64 -4.10 5.50
N ALA A 99 0.22 -5.16 4.78
CA ALA A 99 -0.51 -6.28 5.39
C ALA A 99 0.34 -7.02 6.43
N SER A 100 1.60 -7.30 6.12
CA SER A 100 2.54 -7.95 7.05
C SER A 100 2.81 -7.08 8.27
N ALA A 101 3.11 -5.79 8.09
CA ALA A 101 3.39 -4.88 9.20
C ALA A 101 2.17 -4.73 10.14
N ALA A 102 0.97 -4.57 9.56
CA ALA A 102 -0.27 -4.54 10.33
C ALA A 102 -0.58 -5.87 11.00
N GLY A 103 -0.31 -7.00 10.33
CA GLY A 103 -0.48 -8.35 10.87
C GLY A 103 0.38 -8.57 12.11
N VAL A 104 1.70 -8.35 11.99
CA VAL A 104 2.65 -8.52 13.10
C VAL A 104 2.28 -7.66 14.30
N THR A 105 2.03 -6.36 14.08
CA THR A 105 1.70 -5.45 15.18
C THR A 105 0.34 -5.74 15.82
N SER A 106 -0.65 -6.17 15.04
CA SER A 106 -1.94 -6.59 15.60
C SER A 106 -1.82 -7.85 16.45
N ALA A 107 -0.95 -8.79 16.07
CA ALA A 107 -0.67 -9.99 16.85
C ALA A 107 0.07 -9.66 18.15
N LEU A 108 1.06 -8.77 18.10
CA LEU A 108 1.78 -8.29 19.30
C LEU A 108 0.83 -7.63 20.30
N ARG A 109 -0.08 -6.78 19.82
CA ARG A 109 -1.09 -6.17 20.67
C ARG A 109 -2.01 -7.20 21.31
N GLY A 110 -2.47 -8.20 20.55
CA GLY A 110 -3.33 -9.26 21.07
C GLY A 110 -2.64 -10.16 22.12
N ALA A 111 -1.32 -10.27 22.08
CA ALA A 111 -0.54 -11.01 23.09
C ALA A 111 -0.32 -10.22 24.40
N SER A 112 -0.58 -8.90 24.39
CA SER A 112 -0.38 -8.01 25.55
C SER A 112 -1.64 -7.77 26.39
N THR A 113 -2.78 -8.35 25.99
CA THR A 113 -4.08 -8.29 26.68
C THR A 113 -4.41 -9.61 27.32
#